data_AF-A0A815RQ18-F1
#
_entry.id   AF-A0A815RQ18-F1
#
_cell.length_a   1.000
_cell.length_b   1.000
_cell.length_c   1.000
_cell.angle_alpha   90.00
_cell.angle_beta   90.00
_cell.angle_gamma   90.00
#
_symmetry.space_group_name_H-M   'P 1'
#
loop_
_entity.id
_entity.type
_entity.pdbx_description
1 polymer ?
#
loop_
_entity_poly.entity_id
_entity_poly.type
_entity_poly.pdbx_seq_one_letter_code
_entity_poly.pdbx_strand_id
1 'polypeptide(L)'
;VDIPSDTDPIPDGTEIKFILYNDEGEIMASYTNYYLSPETYEQVFKEAGFTTFEWVPFQCDPNLPNKAFHDDYIRHPHAIGIIATK
;
A
#
# COMPACT_ATOMS: atom_id res chain seq x y z
N VAL A 1 3.65 17.96 3.78
CA VAL A 1 2.31 17.37 3.87
C VAL A 1 2.23 16.76 5.24
N ASP A 2 1.41 17.33 6.13
CA ASP A 2 1.21 16.76 7.46
C ASP A 2 0.58 15.38 7.30
N ILE A 3 1.37 14.34 7.59
CA ILE A 3 0.86 12.98 7.72
C ILE A 3 0.11 12.98 9.07
N PRO A 4 -1.22 12.76 9.10
CA PRO A 4 -1.97 12.76 10.35
C PRO A 4 -1.36 11.76 11.35
N SER A 5 -1.29 12.17 12.62
CA SER A 5 -0.81 11.33 13.72
C SER A 5 -1.63 10.05 13.90
N ASP A 6 -0.93 8.95 14.25
CA ASP A 6 -1.35 7.54 14.40
C ASP A 6 -2.56 7.19 15.30
N THR A 7 -3.50 8.10 15.59
CA THR A 7 -4.53 7.84 16.63
C THR A 7 -5.95 7.63 16.15
N ASP A 8 -6.30 8.01 14.92
CA ASP A 8 -7.64 7.75 14.36
C ASP A 8 -7.53 6.92 13.08
N PRO A 9 -8.35 5.86 12.90
CA PRO A 9 -8.36 5.08 11.67
C PRO A 9 -8.75 5.97 10.48
N ILE A 10 -7.98 5.90 9.40
CA ILE A 10 -8.26 6.63 8.16
C ILE A 10 -9.59 6.10 7.59
N PRO A 11 -10.57 6.96 7.29
CA PRO A 11 -11.81 6.52 6.68
C PRO A 11 -11.61 5.99 5.25
N ASP A 12 -12.38 4.97 4.87
CA ASP A 12 -12.39 4.48 3.48
C ASP A 12 -12.84 5.56 2.50
N GLY A 13 -12.20 5.60 1.34
CA GLY A 13 -12.39 6.64 0.34
C GLY A 13 -11.65 7.94 0.65
N THR A 14 -10.84 8.00 1.72
CA THR A 14 -9.95 9.15 1.95
C THR A 14 -8.95 9.28 0.81
N GLU A 15 -8.89 10.46 0.19
CA GLU A 15 -7.94 10.74 -0.89
C GLU A 15 -6.51 10.83 -0.37
N ILE A 16 -5.61 10.06 -0.98
CA ILE A 16 -4.17 10.10 -0.76
C ILE A 16 -3.50 10.61 -2.04
N LYS A 17 -2.85 11.78 -1.95
CA LYS A 17 -2.13 12.37 -3.07
C LYS A 17 -0.67 11.94 -3.06
N PHE A 18 -0.25 11.27 -4.13
CA PHE A 18 1.13 10.89 -4.35
C PHE A 18 1.78 11.85 -5.33
N ILE A 19 3.00 12.27 -5.01
CA ILE A 19 3.87 13.02 -5.91
C ILE A 19 5.21 12.28 -5.94
N LEU A 20 5.61 11.85 -7.12
CA LEU A 20 6.89 11.20 -7.36
C LEU A 20 7.86 12.25 -7.91
N TYR A 21 9.06 12.31 -7.32
CA TYR A 21 10.12 13.22 -7.72
C TYR A 21 11.31 12.43 -8.30
N ASN A 22 12.04 13.01 -9.25
CA ASN A 22 13.33 12.49 -9.69
C ASN A 22 14.45 12.91 -8.72
N ASP A 23 15.68 12.45 -9.01
CA ASP A 23 16.86 12.77 -8.20
C ASP A 23 17.21 14.27 -8.17
N GLU A 24 16.69 15.05 -9.12
CA GLU A 24 16.86 16.51 -9.22
C GLU A 24 15.75 17.27 -8.47
N GLY A 25 14.77 16.57 -7.89
CA GLY A 25 13.64 17.15 -7.17
C GLY A 25 12.50 17.64 -8.06
N GLU A 26 12.50 17.28 -9.35
CA GLU A 26 11.43 17.60 -10.29
C GLU A 26 10.30 16.57 -10.22
N ILE A 27 9.05 17.01 -10.38
CA ILE A 27 7.88 16.12 -10.36
C ILE A 27 7.90 15.23 -11.61
N MET A 28 8.06 13.92 -11.40
CA MET A 28 7.95 12.91 -12.46
C MET A 28 6.50 12.51 -12.71
N ALA A 29 5.71 12.39 -11.63
CA ALA A 29 4.32 11.97 -11.71
C ALA A 29 3.53 12.46 -10.48
N SER A 30 2.23 12.65 -10.66
CA SER A 30 1.29 12.87 -9.57
C SER A 30 0.02 12.06 -9.80
N TYR A 31 -0.46 11.36 -8.78
CA TYR A 31 -1.69 10.60 -8.87
C TYR A 31 -2.44 10.62 -7.54
N THR A 32 -3.76 10.52 -7.63
CA THR A 32 -4.66 10.37 -6.48
C THR A 32 -4.96 8.89 -6.30
N ASN A 33 -4.77 8.40 -5.08
CA ASN A 33 -5.24 7.09 -4.64
C ASN A 33 -6.30 7.30 -3.55
N TYR A 34 -6.97 6.24 -3.15
CA TYR A 34 -7.99 6.24 -2.10
C TYR A 34 -7.62 5.19 -1.08
N TYR A 35 -7.65 5.56 0.20
CA TYR A 35 -7.52 4.60 1.27
C TYR A 35 -8.68 3.63 1.25
N LEU A 36 -8.38 2.34 1.41
CA LEU A 36 -9.33 1.28 1.67
C LEU A 36 -8.79 0.43 2.83
N SER A 37 -9.64 0.20 3.82
CA SER A 37 -9.38 -0.63 4.97
C SER A 37 -9.20 -2.10 4.56
N PRO A 38 -8.45 -2.89 5.34
CA PRO A 38 -8.34 -4.32 5.10
C PRO A 38 -9.71 -5.02 5.03
N GLU A 39 -10.65 -4.61 5.88
CA GLU A 39 -12.01 -5.15 5.93
C GLU A 39 -12.77 -4.89 4.62
N THR A 40 -12.62 -3.69 4.05
CA THR A 40 -13.26 -3.35 2.78
C THR A 40 -12.72 -4.18 1.63
N TYR A 41 -11.40 -4.42 1.56
CA TYR A 41 -10.85 -5.33 0.56
C TYR A 41 -11.45 -6.73 0.68
N GLU A 42 -11.48 -7.32 1.86
CA GLU A 42 -12.04 -8.66 2.04
C GLU A 42 -13.54 -8.72 1.66
N GLN A 43 -14.31 -7.72 2.09
CA GLN A 43 -15.74 -7.63 1.81
C GLN A 43 -16.02 -7.57 0.30
N VAL A 44 -15.34 -6.72 -0.46
CA VAL A 44 -15.63 -6.56 -1.90
C VAL A 44 -15.25 -7.80 -2.71
N PHE A 45 -14.19 -8.52 -2.33
CA PHE A 45 -13.84 -9.79 -2.97
C PHE A 45 -14.90 -10.86 -2.70
N LYS A 46 -15.40 -10.93 -1.46
CA LYS A 46 -16.50 -11.84 -1.10
C LYS A 46 -17.77 -11.53 -1.90
N GLU A 47 -18.15 -10.27 -2.00
CA GLU A 47 -19.33 -9.83 -2.78
C GLU A 47 -19.18 -10.12 -4.28
N ALA A 48 -17.96 -10.06 -4.82
CA ALA A 48 -17.65 -10.44 -6.20
C ALA A 48 -17.66 -11.97 -6.45
N GLY A 49 -17.89 -12.77 -5.40
CA GLY A 49 -18.02 -14.22 -5.46
C GLY A 49 -16.71 -14.98 -5.37
N PHE A 50 -15.64 -14.38 -4.84
CA PHE A 50 -14.42 -15.11 -4.51
C PHE A 50 -14.65 -15.99 -3.28
N THR A 51 -14.09 -17.20 -3.31
CA THR A 51 -14.23 -18.21 -2.27
C THR A 51 -13.04 -18.26 -1.31
N THR A 52 -11.91 -17.68 -1.71
CA THR A 52 -10.70 -17.53 -0.90
C THR A 52 -10.17 -16.11 -0.97
N PHE A 53 -9.55 -15.65 0.11
CA PHE A 53 -8.91 -14.34 0.22
C PHE A 53 -7.75 -14.43 1.20
N GLU A 54 -6.55 -14.03 0.78
CA GLU A 54 -5.33 -14.06 1.59
C GLU A 54 -4.50 -12.80 1.37
N TRP A 55 -4.08 -12.19 2.49
CA TRP A 55 -3.09 -11.12 2.50
C TRP A 55 -1.68 -11.70 2.33
N VAL A 56 -0.94 -11.19 1.34
CA VAL A 56 0.45 -11.59 1.10
C VAL A 56 1.39 -10.54 1.66
N PRO A 57 2.28 -10.89 2.61
CA PRO A 57 3.25 -9.94 3.14
C PRO A 57 4.24 -9.53 2.03
N PHE A 58 4.59 -8.25 2.02
CA PHE A 58 5.65 -7.78 1.13
C PHE A 58 6.99 -8.36 1.57
N GLN A 59 7.74 -8.93 0.63
CA GLN A 59 9.04 -9.53 0.88
C GLN A 59 10.06 -8.99 -0.12
N CYS A 60 11.31 -8.90 0.31
CA CYS A 60 12.43 -8.50 -0.54
C CYS A 60 13.43 -9.65 -0.60
N ASP A 61 14.15 -9.78 -1.71
CA ASP A 61 15.22 -10.77 -1.83
C ASP A 61 16.29 -10.49 -0.78
N PRO A 62 16.62 -11.45 0.11
CA PRO A 62 17.59 -11.25 1.18
C PRO A 62 19.01 -10.94 0.68
N ASN A 63 19.30 -11.18 -0.60
CA ASN A 63 20.61 -10.95 -1.22
C ASN A 63 20.75 -9.57 -1.87
N LEU A 64 19.72 -8.71 -1.80
CA LEU A 64 19.82 -7.38 -2.38
C LEU A 64 20.80 -6.47 -1.60
N PRO A 65 21.57 -5.63 -2.30
CA PRO A 65 22.41 -4.63 -1.66
C PRO A 65 21.54 -3.61 -0.92
N ASN A 66 22.12 -2.88 0.05
CA ASN A 66 21.41 -1.85 0.82
C ASN A 66 20.22 -2.39 1.65
N LYS A 67 20.51 -3.37 2.52
CA LYS A 67 19.53 -3.99 3.42
C LYS A 67 18.72 -2.98 4.24
N ALA A 68 19.33 -1.88 4.70
CA ALA A 68 18.65 -0.88 5.50
C ALA A 68 17.50 -0.20 4.74
N PHE A 69 17.72 0.17 3.48
CA PHE A 69 16.67 0.72 2.61
C PHE A 69 15.53 -0.29 2.42
N HIS A 70 15.87 -1.55 2.12
CA HIS A 70 14.86 -2.57 1.87
C HIS A 70 14.08 -2.96 3.15
N ASP A 71 14.72 -3.02 4.30
CA ASP A 71 14.07 -3.27 5.59
C ASP A 71 13.06 -2.15 5.92
N ASP A 72 13.42 -0.89 5.67
CA ASP A 72 12.53 0.26 5.86
C ASP A 72 11.34 0.21 4.90
N TYR A 73 11.61 -0.09 3.63
CA TYR A 73 10.59 -0.26 2.60
C TYR A 73 9.58 -1.38 2.91
N ILE A 74 10.03 -2.50 3.51
CA ILE A 74 9.15 -3.59 3.95
C ILE A 74 8.32 -3.18 5.17
N ARG A 75 8.87 -2.37 6.09
CA ARG A 75 8.12 -1.85 7.26
C ARG A 75 7.07 -0.82 6.88
N HIS A 76 7.30 -0.11 5.77
CA HIS A 76 6.42 0.93 5.25
C HIS A 76 6.03 0.64 3.79
N PRO A 77 5.32 -0.48 3.53
CA PRO A 77 5.08 -0.94 2.17
C PRO A 77 4.14 0.02 1.42
N HIS A 78 4.58 0.45 0.25
CA HIS A 78 3.79 1.29 -0.67
C HIS A 78 2.71 0.51 -1.45
N ALA A 79 2.71 -0.82 -1.36
CA ALA A 79 1.82 -1.70 -2.10
C ALA A 79 1.37 -2.87 -1.20
N ILE A 80 0.20 -3.41 -1.51
CA ILE A 80 -0.38 -4.58 -0.85
C ILE A 80 -0.39 -5.78 -1.80
N GLY A 81 -0.25 -6.98 -1.24
CA GLY A 81 -0.40 -8.24 -1.96
C GLY A 81 -1.68 -8.96 -1.53
N ILE A 82 -2.48 -9.42 -2.48
CA ILE A 82 -3.69 -10.21 -2.25
C ILE A 82 -3.70 -11.40 -3.21
N ILE A 83 -4.00 -12.59 -2.70
CA ILE A 83 -4.35 -13.77 -3.49
C ILE A 83 -5.83 -14.09 -3.23
N ALA A 84 -6.59 -14.26 -4.30
CA ALA A 84 -7.99 -14.64 -4.21
C ALA A 84 -8.37 -15.59 -5.36
N THR A 85 -9.17 -16.62 -5.06
CA THR A 85 -9.68 -17.60 -6.03
C THR A 85 -11.19 -17.55 -6.05
N LYS A 86 -11.77 -17.71 -7.25
CA LYS A 86 -13.21 -17.77 -7.47
C LYS A 86 -13.71 -19.21 -7.39
#